data_AF-A0A935N6C0-F1
#
_entry.id   AF-A0A935N6C0-F1
#
_cell.length_a   1.000
_cell.length_b   1.000
_cell.length_c   1.000
_cell.angle_alpha   90.00
_cell.angle_beta   90.00
_cell.angle_gamma   90.00
#
_symmetry.space_group_name_H-M   'P 1'
#
loop_
_entity.id
_entity.type
_entity.pdbx_description
1 polymer ?
#
loop_
_entity_poly.entity_id
_entity_poly.type
_entity_poly.pdbx_seq_one_letter_code
_entity_poly.pdbx_strand_id
1 'polypeptide(L)' 'MAGYACSGDSWKEEVMLHDGRKIIVERTVQRGGRREAGQASYQRARLTFTMPRFKATGGLGGILRKTLAQLTS' A
#
# COMPACT_ATOMS: atom_id res chain seq x y z
N MET A 1 13.38 34.71 -13.15
CA MET A 1 13.54 33.48 -12.34
C MET A 1 12.16 33.07 -11.83
N ALA A 2 11.45 32.17 -12.50
CA ALA A 2 10.14 31.67 -12.04
C ALA A 2 10.31 30.24 -11.53
N GLY A 3 10.44 30.09 -10.21
CA GLY A 3 10.41 28.79 -9.56
C GLY A 3 8.97 28.29 -9.47
N TYR A 4 8.63 27.23 -10.20
CA TYR A 4 7.35 26.55 -10.05
C TYR A 4 7.38 25.77 -8.73
N ALA A 5 6.71 26.30 -7.69
CA ALA A 5 6.52 25.60 -6.44
C ALA A 5 5.68 24.33 -6.68
N CYS A 6 6.31 23.17 -6.58
CA CYS A 6 5.63 21.87 -6.59
C CYS A 6 4.95 21.69 -5.23
N SER A 7 3.74 22.24 -5.05
CA SER A 7 2.97 22.02 -3.81
C SER A 7 2.34 20.63 -3.88
N GLY A 8 2.89 19.69 -3.13
CA GLY A 8 2.30 18.36 -2.98
C GLY A 8 1.44 18.30 -1.72
N ASP A 9 0.23 17.72 -1.83
CA ASP A 9 -0.57 17.35 -0.66
C ASP A 9 -0.32 15.87 -0.35
N SER A 10 -0.01 15.55 0.90
CA SER A 10 0.08 14.18 1.40
C SER A 10 -0.91 13.95 2.53
N TRP A 11 -1.50 12.75 2.53
CA TRP A 11 -2.45 12.32 3.55
C TRP A 11 -2.23 10.84 3.87
N LYS A 12 -2.47 10.48 5.13
CA LYS A 12 -2.35 9.13 5.64
C LYS A 12 -3.53 8.83 6.55
N GLU A 13 -4.18 7.69 6.33
CA GLU A 13 -5.28 7.19 7.15
C GLU A 13 -5.05 5.72 7.54
N GLU A 14 -5.58 5.39 8.71
CA GLU A 14 -5.52 4.05 9.28
C GLU A 14 -6.96 3.55 9.50
N VAL A 15 -7.30 2.43 8.85
CA VAL A 15 -8.62 1.81 8.94
C VAL A 15 -8.50 0.52 9.74
N MET A 16 -9.23 0.43 10.86
CA MET A 16 -9.32 -0.78 11.67
C MET A 16 -10.35 -1.73 11.05
N LEU A 17 -9.94 -2.97 10.81
CA LEU A 17 -10.76 -4.06 10.31
C LEU A 17 -11.45 -4.80 11.47
N HIS A 18 -12.50 -5.56 11.15
CA HIS A 18 -13.25 -6.36 12.13
C HIS A 18 -12.40 -7.43 12.84
N ASP A 19 -11.30 -7.87 12.23
CA ASP A 19 -10.33 -8.80 12.84
C ASP A 19 -9.30 -8.10 13.74
N GLY A 20 -9.50 -6.80 14.02
CA GLY A 20 -8.62 -5.97 14.84
C GLY A 20 -7.33 -5.52 14.13
N ARG A 21 -7.14 -5.91 12.87
CA ARG A 21 -5.97 -5.50 12.08
C ARG A 21 -6.21 -4.15 11.42
N LYS A 22 -5.14 -3.54 10.91
CA LYS A 22 -5.17 -2.19 10.34
C LYS A 22 -4.67 -2.21 8.90
N ILE A 23 -5.41 -1.55 8.02
CA ILE A 23 -4.93 -1.17 6.69
C ILE A 23 -4.43 0.27 6.78
N ILE A 24 -3.23 0.52 6.26
CA ILE A 24 -2.70 1.88 6.14
C ILE A 24 -2.86 2.33 4.69
N VAL A 25 -3.48 3.48 4.49
CA VAL A 25 -3.63 4.13 3.19
C VAL A 25 -2.81 5.40 3.16
N GLU A 26 -1.96 5.53 2.15
CA GLU A 26 -1.16 6.74 1.91
C GLU A 26 -1.50 7.32 0.55
N ARG A 27 -1.90 8.60 0.52
CA ARG A 27 -2.17 9.36 -0.70
C ARG A 27 -1.13 10.46 -0.86
N THR A 28 -0.59 10.57 -2.06
CA THR A 28 0.26 11.70 -2.45
C THR A 28 -0.27 12.30 -3.73
N VAL A 29 -0.46 13.61 -3.76
CA VAL A 29 -0.84 14.36 -4.95
C VAL A 29 0.22 15.42 -5.20
N GLN A 30 0.80 15.43 -6.39
CA GLN A 30 1.68 16.49 -6.86
C GLN A 30 0.87 17.45 -7.73
N ARG A 31 0.87 18.73 -7.34
CA ARG A 31 0.27 19.81 -8.10
C ARG A 31 1.36 20.60 -8.84
N GLY A 32 1.09 20.99 -10.08
CA GLY A 32 2.08 21.63 -10.93
C GLY A 32 1.74 21.57 -12.43
N GLY A 33 2.47 22.36 -13.23
CA GLY A 33 2.26 22.49 -14.67
C GLY A 33 1.47 23.74 -15.07
N ARG A 34 1.46 24.05 -16.38
CA ARG A 34 0.81 25.24 -16.93
C ARG A 34 -0.71 25.11 -16.79
N ARG A 35 -1.35 26.12 -16.19
CA ARG A 35 -2.81 26.24 -16.10
C ARG A 35 -3.29 27.68 -16.18
N GLU A 36 -4.56 27.81 -16.54
CA GLU A 36 -5.30 29.06 -16.45
C GLU A 36 -5.50 29.49 -14.98
N ALA A 37 -5.58 30.80 -14.74
CA ALA A 37 -5.82 31.34 -13.41
C ALA A 37 -7.14 30.81 -12.83
N GLY A 38 -7.09 30.25 -11.62
CA GLY A 38 -8.25 29.67 -10.94
C GLY A 38 -8.44 28.16 -11.14
N GLN A 39 -7.62 27.50 -11.96
CA GLN A 39 -7.69 26.04 -12.13
C GLN A 39 -6.58 25.28 -11.37
N ALA A 40 -6.97 24.23 -10.61
CA ALA A 40 -6.06 23.45 -9.76
C ALA A 40 -5.26 22.35 -10.49
N SER A 41 -3.98 22.57 -10.82
CA SER A 41 -3.17 21.63 -11.62
C SER A 41 -2.78 20.34 -10.90
N TYR A 42 -3.33 19.21 -11.35
CA TYR A 42 -2.91 17.88 -10.90
C TYR A 42 -1.92 17.29 -11.89
N GLN A 43 -0.70 17.01 -11.44
CA GLN A 43 0.37 16.46 -12.28
C GLN A 43 0.52 14.95 -12.06
N ARG A 44 0.43 14.49 -10.81
CA ARG A 44 0.57 13.09 -10.45
C ARG A 44 -0.21 12.80 -9.18
N ALA A 45 -0.89 11.66 -9.14
CA ALA A 45 -1.48 11.13 -7.92
C ALA A 45 -0.99 9.70 -7.70
N ARG A 46 -0.73 9.35 -6.44
CA ARG A 46 -0.39 7.99 -6.01
C ARG A 46 -1.22 7.63 -4.79
N LEU A 47 -1.72 6.40 -4.78
CA LEU A 47 -2.41 5.78 -3.65
C LEU A 47 -1.70 4.46 -3.33
N THR A 48 -1.27 4.29 -2.08
CA THR A 48 -0.56 3.09 -1.62
C THR A 48 -1.33 2.45 -0.48
N PHE A 49 -1.55 1.14 -0.57
CA PHE A 49 -2.21 0.34 0.45
C PHE A 49 -1.18 -0.57 1.11
N THR A 50 -1.07 -0.49 2.43
CA THR A 50 -0.30 -1.44 3.22
C THR A 50 -1.28 -2.39 3.90
N MET A 51 -1.32 -3.64 3.40
CA MET A 51 -2.15 -4.68 3.98
C MET A 51 -1.54 -5.21 5.28
N PRO A 52 -2.37 -5.55 6.28
CA PRO A 52 -1.88 -6.20 7.47
C PRO A 52 -1.32 -7.58 7.14
N ARG A 53 -0.18 -7.95 7.75
CA ARG A 53 0.40 -9.29 7.54
C ARG A 53 -0.58 -10.34 8.06
N PHE A 54 -0.92 -11.30 7.22
CA PHE A 54 -1.56 -12.51 7.72
C PHE A 54 -0.56 -13.23 8.63
N LYS A 55 -0.99 -13.64 9.82
CA LYS A 55 -0.27 -14.71 10.50
C LYS A 55 -0.53 -15.96 9.68
N ALA A 56 0.51 -16.51 9.06
CA ALA A 56 0.48 -17.89 8.63
C ALA A 56 0.33 -18.72 9.90
N THR A 57 -0.91 -19.07 10.26
CA THR A 57 -1.17 -20.15 11.20
C THR A 57 -0.48 -21.36 10.60
N GLY A 58 0.59 -21.81 11.24
CA GLY A 58 1.38 -22.95 10.78
C GLY A 58 0.47 -24.15 10.58
N GLY A 59 0.12 -24.41 9.32
CA GLY A 59 -0.86 -25.44 8.96
C GLY A 59 -0.58 -26.15 7.64
N LEU A 60 0.51 -25.80 6.94
CA LEU A 60 0.93 -26.49 5.72
C LEU A 60 2.39 -26.98 5.76
N GLY A 61 3.21 -26.47 6.69
CA GLY A 61 4.58 -26.96 6.90
C GLY A 61 4.68 -28.32 7.61
N GLY A 62 3.59 -28.78 8.24
CA GLY A 62 3.48 -30.08 8.90
C GLY A 62 2.82 -31.17 8.05
N ILE A 63 2.05 -30.80 7.02
CA ILE A 63 1.34 -31.76 6.16
C ILE A 63 2.23 -32.23 5.00
N LEU A 64 3.23 -31.44 4.57
CA LEU A 64 4.15 -31.84 3.50
C LEU A 64 5.34 -32.73 3.94
N ARG A 65 5.43 -33.14 5.21
CA ARG A 65 6.56 -33.95 5.71
C ARG A 65 6.24 -35.45 5.88
N LYS A 66 5.02 -35.89 5.56
CA LYS A 66 4.64 -37.32 5.69
C LYS A 66 4.65 -38.13 4.39
N THR A 67 4.96 -37.53 3.24
CA THR A 67 4.97 -38.21 1.93
C THR A 67 6.36 -38.35 1.30
N LEU A 68 7.43 -38.44 2.09
CA LEU A 68 8.76 -38.80 1.57
C LEU A 68 9.59 -39.71 2.49
N ALA A 69 8.94 -40.44 3.40
CA ALA A 69 9.59 -41.45 4.25
C ALA A 69 9.10 -42.88 3.98
N GLN A 70 8.24 -43.10 2.97
CA GLN A 70 7.72 -44.42 2.61
C GLN A 70 8.08 -44.88 1.19
N LEU A 71 9.03 -44.21 0.52
CA LEU A 71 9.55 -44.65 -0.79
C LEU A 71 11.04 -45.03 -0.78
N THR A 72 11.58 -45.29 0.42
CA THR A 72 12.88 -45.94 0.59
C THR A 72 12.76 -47.02 1.67
N SER A 73 12.11 -48.13 1.33
CA SER A 73 12.26 -49.42 2.00
C SER A 73 12.04 -50.52 0.99
#